data_AF-A0A7J8NQS8-F1
#
_entry.id   AF-A0A7J8NQS8-F1
#
_cell.length_a   1.000
_cell.length_b   1.000
_cell.length_c   1.000
_cell.angle_alpha   90.00
_cell.angle_beta   90.00
_cell.angle_gamma   90.00
#
_symmetry.space_group_name_H-M   'P 1'
#
loop_
_entity.id
_entity.type
_entity.pdbx_description
1 polymer ?
#
loop_
_entity_poly.entity_id
_entity_poly.type
_entity_poly.pdbx_seq_one_letter_code
_entity_poly.pdbx_strand_id
1 'polypeptide(L)'
;MWRPFLQPYHLIIVQDGDPSKTIKVPNGFDYELYNRNDINRILGPKASCISFKDSACRCFGYMVSKKKYIFTIDDNCFVAKDPSGKAINALEQHIKNLLSPSTPFFFNTLYDPFAEGADFVRGYPFSLREGVSTAVSHGLWLNIPDYDAPTQLVKPLERNT
;
A
#
# COMPACT_ATOMS: atom_id res chain seq x y z
N MET A 1 -8.24 0.78 -14.47
CA MET A 1 -9.39 0.26 -13.70
C MET A 1 -8.86 -0.73 -12.67
N TRP A 2 -9.24 -0.61 -11.41
CA TRP A 2 -8.67 -1.41 -10.30
C TRP A 2 -9.15 -2.86 -10.23
N ARG A 3 -10.34 -3.17 -10.78
CA ARG A 3 -10.97 -4.49 -10.68
C ARG A 3 -10.03 -5.68 -10.88
N PRO A 4 -9.25 -5.80 -11.97
CA PRO A 4 -8.37 -6.97 -12.17
C PRO A 4 -7.30 -7.13 -11.08
N PHE A 5 -6.90 -6.04 -10.42
CA PHE A 5 -5.88 -6.07 -9.37
C PHE A 5 -6.46 -6.27 -7.98
N LEU A 6 -7.68 -5.80 -7.71
CA LEU A 6 -8.32 -5.93 -6.39
C LEU A 6 -9.17 -7.18 -6.24
N GLN A 7 -9.77 -7.68 -7.32
CA GLN A 7 -10.70 -8.82 -7.28
C GLN A 7 -10.13 -10.10 -6.65
N PRO A 8 -8.84 -10.45 -6.82
CA PRO A 8 -8.25 -11.62 -6.18
C PRO A 8 -8.10 -11.50 -4.65
N TYR A 9 -8.30 -10.31 -4.08
CA TYR A 9 -8.03 -10.02 -2.67
C TYR A 9 -9.32 -9.70 -1.91
N HIS A 10 -9.27 -9.94 -0.60
CA HIS A 10 -10.30 -9.52 0.34
C HIS A 10 -10.17 -8.02 0.61
N LEU A 11 -11.27 -7.28 0.55
CA LEU A 11 -11.29 -5.83 0.75
C LEU A 11 -11.89 -5.48 2.12
N ILE A 12 -11.19 -4.66 2.89
CA ILE A 12 -11.75 -3.99 4.07
C ILE A 12 -11.94 -2.53 3.70
N ILE A 13 -13.20 -2.10 3.59
CA ILE A 13 -13.56 -0.74 3.21
C ILE A 13 -13.96 0.01 4.48
N VAL A 14 -13.18 1.04 4.83
CA VAL A 14 -13.51 1.95 5.94
C VAL A 14 -14.05 3.24 5.35
N GLN A 15 -15.36 3.43 5.43
CA GLN A 15 -16.02 4.67 5.06
C GLN A 15 -15.85 5.71 6.16
N ASP A 16 -14.92 6.63 5.94
CA ASP A 16 -14.62 7.72 6.87
C ASP A 16 -15.41 9.02 6.58
N GLY A 17 -16.37 8.94 5.66
CA GLY A 17 -17.31 10.01 5.32
C GLY A 17 -18.62 9.95 6.11
N ASP A 18 -19.64 10.63 5.60
CA ASP A 18 -21.00 10.60 6.13
C ASP A 18 -21.55 9.15 6.15
N PRO A 19 -21.83 8.55 7.32
CA PRO A 19 -22.27 7.17 7.43
C PRO A 19 -23.69 6.93 6.91
N SER A 20 -24.46 8.00 6.64
CA SER A 20 -25.78 7.87 6.01
C SER A 20 -25.69 7.59 4.51
N LYS A 21 -24.53 7.86 3.88
CA LYS A 21 -24.31 7.60 2.47
C LYS A 21 -24.02 6.12 2.26
N THR A 22 -24.78 5.49 1.37
CA THR A 22 -24.53 4.09 0.98
C THR A 22 -23.45 4.02 -0.09
N ILE A 23 -22.36 3.32 0.18
CA ILE A 23 -21.35 2.95 -0.81
C ILE A 23 -21.81 1.69 -1.54
N LYS A 24 -21.76 1.70 -2.88
CA LYS A 24 -22.07 0.54 -3.72
C LYS A 24 -20.78 -0.12 -4.18
N VAL A 25 -20.53 -1.34 -3.72
CA VAL A 25 -19.44 -2.18 -4.20
C VAL A 25 -19.96 -3.05 -5.36
N PRO A 26 -19.30 -3.08 -6.53
CA PRO A 26 -19.73 -3.94 -7.64
C PRO A 26 -19.73 -5.42 -7.25
N ASN A 27 -20.54 -6.22 -7.95
CA ASN A 27 -20.59 -7.66 -7.72
C ASN A 27 -19.23 -8.34 -8.01
N GLY A 28 -18.92 -9.38 -7.23
CA GLY A 28 -17.74 -10.23 -7.42
C GLY A 28 -16.51 -9.84 -6.59
N PHE A 29 -16.63 -8.92 -5.65
CA PHE A 29 -15.62 -8.67 -4.63
C PHE A 29 -15.99 -9.38 -3.32
N ASP A 30 -14.98 -9.95 -2.66
CA ASP A 30 -15.05 -10.38 -1.26
C ASP A 30 -14.69 -9.18 -0.38
N TYR A 31 -15.64 -8.67 0.42
CA TYR A 31 -15.41 -7.45 1.20
C TYR A 31 -16.17 -7.39 2.52
N GLU A 32 -15.61 -6.63 3.46
CA GLU A 32 -16.26 -6.09 4.64
C GLU A 32 -16.29 -4.56 4.52
N LEU A 33 -17.41 -3.95 4.90
CA LEU A 33 -17.56 -2.50 4.90
C LEU A 33 -17.91 -2.01 6.30
N TYR A 34 -17.15 -1.02 6.77
CA TYR A 34 -17.33 -0.39 8.06
C TYR A 34 -17.49 1.12 7.87
N ASN A 35 -18.35 1.73 8.68
CA ASN A 35 -18.42 3.19 8.78
C ASN A 35 -18.27 3.64 10.24
N ARG A 36 -18.42 4.95 10.48
CA ARG A 36 -18.28 5.52 11.84
C ARG A 36 -19.22 4.89 12.87
N ASN A 37 -20.42 4.46 12.49
CA ASN A 37 -21.34 3.79 13.42
C ASN A 37 -20.81 2.41 13.83
N ASP A 38 -20.20 1.66 12.91
CA ASP A 38 -19.57 0.38 13.21
C ASP A 38 -18.37 0.54 14.13
N ILE A 39 -17.52 1.53 13.87
CA ILE A 39 -16.36 1.85 14.71
C ILE A 39 -16.83 2.19 16.13
N ASN A 40 -17.84 3.06 16.26
CA ASN A 40 -18.42 3.43 17.56
C ASN A 40 -18.99 2.21 18.30
N ARG A 41 -19.69 1.32 17.58
CA ARG A 41 -20.27 0.11 18.15
C ARG A 41 -19.21 -0.91 18.60
N ILE A 42 -18.15 -1.08 17.82
CA ILE A 42 -17.09 -2.08 18.06
C ILE A 42 -16.13 -1.61 19.16
N LEU A 43 -15.72 -0.33 19.16
CA LEU A 43 -14.72 0.21 20.09
C LEU A 43 -15.33 0.90 21.31
N GLY A 44 -16.62 1.26 21.26
CA GLY A 44 -17.32 1.94 22.35
C GLY A 44 -16.58 3.23 22.77
N PRO A 45 -16.29 3.42 24.07
CA PRO A 45 -15.56 4.58 24.56
C PRO A 45 -14.17 4.79 23.93
N LYS A 46 -13.57 3.75 23.34
CA LYS A 46 -12.25 3.84 22.68
C LYS A 46 -12.33 4.31 21.24
N ALA A 47 -13.52 4.51 20.67
CA ALA A 47 -13.68 4.88 19.25
C ALA A 47 -12.97 6.17 18.86
N SER A 48 -12.72 7.07 19.82
CA SER A 48 -11.95 8.30 19.62
C SER A 48 -10.47 8.07 19.25
N CYS A 49 -9.93 6.86 19.44
CA CYS A 49 -8.56 6.55 18.99
C CYS A 49 -8.46 6.36 17.47
N ILE A 50 -9.60 6.20 16.77
CA ILE A 50 -9.67 6.17 15.31
C ILE A 50 -10.11 7.55 14.84
N SER A 51 -9.18 8.29 14.24
CA SER A 51 -9.47 9.63 13.70
C SER A 51 -10.56 9.60 12.62
N PHE A 52 -11.24 10.72 12.41
CA PHE A 52 -12.37 10.88 11.49
C PHE A 52 -12.10 11.99 10.48
N LYS A 53 -12.43 11.72 9.22
CA LYS A 53 -12.21 12.55 8.03
C LYS A 53 -10.73 12.74 7.68
N ASP A 54 -9.93 11.71 7.87
CA ASP A 54 -8.53 11.71 7.46
C ASP A 54 -8.01 10.29 7.11
N SER A 55 -6.74 10.22 6.69
CA SER A 55 -6.11 8.97 6.28
C SER A 55 -5.93 7.96 7.42
N ALA A 56 -6.00 8.39 8.68
CA ALA A 56 -5.79 7.52 9.84
C ALA A 56 -6.99 6.61 10.13
N CYS A 57 -8.12 6.75 9.44
CA CYS A 57 -9.19 5.75 9.46
C CYS A 57 -8.72 4.33 9.10
N ARG A 58 -7.65 4.21 8.30
CA ARG A 58 -6.99 2.93 7.96
C ARG A 58 -6.47 2.16 9.18
N CYS A 59 -6.21 2.84 10.30
CA CYS A 59 -5.85 2.20 11.56
C CYS A 59 -6.91 1.20 12.03
N PHE A 60 -8.19 1.49 11.76
CA PHE A 60 -9.26 0.54 12.02
C PHE A 60 -9.16 -0.70 11.12
N GLY A 61 -8.86 -0.50 9.83
CA GLY A 61 -8.61 -1.59 8.89
C GLY A 61 -7.48 -2.53 9.33
N TYR A 62 -6.37 -1.98 9.84
CA TYR A 62 -5.29 -2.77 10.43
C TYR A 62 -5.76 -3.58 11.65
N MET A 63 -6.59 -2.98 12.50
CA MET A 63 -7.08 -3.61 13.72
C MET A 63 -8.01 -4.80 13.46
N VAL A 64 -8.87 -4.72 12.45
CA VAL A 64 -9.87 -5.77 12.16
C VAL A 64 -9.37 -6.84 11.19
N SER A 65 -8.31 -6.54 10.41
CA SER A 65 -7.76 -7.49 9.45
C SER A 65 -7.15 -8.72 10.11
N LYS A 66 -7.39 -9.88 9.49
CA LYS A 66 -6.76 -11.16 9.84
C LYS A 66 -5.73 -11.61 8.80
N LYS A 67 -5.43 -10.76 7.80
CA LYS A 67 -4.54 -11.11 6.68
C LYS A 67 -3.08 -10.87 7.07
N LYS A 68 -2.18 -11.73 6.58
CA LYS A 68 -0.72 -11.63 6.81
C LYS A 68 -0.13 -10.36 6.21
N TYR A 69 -0.62 -9.96 5.04
CA TYR A 69 -0.18 -8.77 4.32
C TYR A 69 -1.37 -7.84 4.13
N ILE A 70 -1.14 -6.55 4.30
CA ILE A 70 -2.16 -5.50 4.16
C ILE A 70 -1.60 -4.44 3.22
N PHE A 71 -2.37 -4.10 2.20
CA PHE A 71 -2.10 -3.00 1.29
C PHE A 71 -3.21 -1.96 1.45
N THR A 72 -2.85 -0.74 1.85
CA THR A 72 -3.81 0.35 2.02
C THR A 72 -3.78 1.27 0.80
N ILE A 73 -4.95 1.68 0.31
CA ILE A 73 -5.10 2.58 -0.83
C ILE A 73 -6.22 3.57 -0.55
N ASP A 74 -6.04 4.82 -0.97
CA ASP A 74 -7.07 5.85 -0.86
C ASP A 74 -8.09 5.75 -2.01
N ASP A 75 -9.30 6.25 -1.78
CA ASP A 75 -10.43 6.13 -2.71
C ASP A 75 -10.25 6.90 -4.03
N ASN A 76 -9.36 7.89 -4.04
CA ASN A 76 -9.02 8.72 -5.19
C ASN A 76 -7.75 8.28 -5.95
N CYS A 77 -7.17 7.12 -5.60
CA CYS A 77 -6.02 6.56 -6.31
C CYS A 77 -6.43 5.94 -7.65
N PHE A 78 -5.57 6.09 -8.66
CA PHE A 78 -5.74 5.50 -9.98
C PHE A 78 -4.62 4.50 -10.29
N VAL A 79 -4.95 3.52 -11.13
CA VAL A 79 -3.96 2.56 -11.64
C VAL A 79 -2.93 3.31 -12.50
N ALA A 80 -1.68 3.28 -12.04
CA ALA A 80 -0.54 3.81 -12.79
C ALA A 80 -0.31 3.01 -14.09
N LYS A 81 0.30 3.67 -15.07
CA LYS A 81 0.72 3.05 -16.33
C LYS A 81 2.22 3.23 -16.52
N ASP A 82 2.86 2.23 -17.09
CA ASP A 82 4.25 2.34 -17.52
C ASP A 82 4.38 3.20 -18.79
N PRO A 83 5.61 3.51 -19.26
CA PRO A 83 5.81 4.30 -20.49
C PRO A 83 5.20 3.69 -21.76
N SER A 84 4.89 2.39 -21.77
CA SER A 84 4.19 1.72 -22.87
C SER A 84 2.66 1.84 -22.77
N GLY A 85 2.15 2.44 -21.70
CA GLY A 85 0.73 2.58 -21.40
C GLY A 85 0.11 1.36 -20.73
N LYS A 86 0.91 0.34 -20.37
CA LYS A 86 0.43 -0.87 -19.70
C LYS A 86 0.20 -0.58 -18.22
N ALA A 87 -0.91 -1.10 -17.70
CA ALA A 87 -1.27 -0.96 -16.30
C ALA A 87 -0.25 -1.65 -15.38
N ILE A 88 0.16 -0.94 -14.33
CA ILE A 88 1.10 -1.44 -13.33
C ILE A 88 0.32 -2.12 -12.20
N ASN A 89 0.70 -3.35 -11.87
CA ASN A 89 0.16 -4.09 -10.72
C ASN A 89 0.97 -3.76 -9.46
N ALA A 90 0.68 -2.62 -8.83
CA ALA A 90 1.40 -2.18 -7.64
C ALA A 90 1.28 -3.18 -6.47
N LEU A 91 0.12 -3.84 -6.32
CA LEU A 91 -0.10 -4.82 -5.24
C LEU A 91 0.87 -6.00 -5.37
N GLU A 92 1.03 -6.54 -6.57
CA GLU A 92 1.99 -7.62 -6.82
C GLU A 92 3.43 -7.18 -6.56
N GLN A 93 3.81 -5.95 -6.94
CA GLN A 93 5.14 -5.42 -6.66
C GLN A 93 5.40 -5.29 -5.16
N HIS A 94 4.45 -4.77 -4.39
CA HIS A 94 4.56 -4.69 -2.93
C HIS A 94 4.65 -6.08 -2.29
N ILE A 95 3.86 -7.05 -2.74
CA ILE A 95 3.94 -8.43 -2.24
C ILE A 95 5.31 -9.04 -2.56
N LYS A 96 5.85 -8.83 -3.77
CA LYS A 96 7.21 -9.28 -4.12
C LYS A 96 8.25 -8.65 -3.19
N ASN A 97 8.19 -7.35 -2.94
CA ASN A 97 9.10 -6.68 -2.01
C ASN A 97 9.04 -7.24 -0.59
N LEU A 98 7.84 -7.65 -0.13
CA LEU A 98 7.64 -8.23 1.20
C LEU A 98 8.08 -9.71 1.30
N LEU A 99 8.14 -10.42 0.17
CA LEU A 99 8.50 -11.83 0.09
C LEU A 99 9.95 -12.07 -0.33
N SER A 100 10.56 -11.12 -1.03
CA SER A 100 11.96 -11.15 -1.42
C SER A 100 12.85 -10.49 -0.36
N PRO A 101 14.04 -11.05 -0.07
CA PRO A 101 15.01 -10.36 0.76
C PRO A 101 15.38 -9.00 0.16
N SER A 102 15.56 -8.02 1.04
CA SER A 102 16.11 -6.71 0.70
C SER A 102 17.63 -6.70 0.88
N THR A 103 18.34 -5.89 0.10
CA THR A 103 19.77 -5.65 0.27
C THR A 103 20.00 -4.34 1.03
N PRO A 104 20.19 -4.37 2.36
CA PRO A 104 20.51 -3.13 3.06
C PRO A 104 21.92 -2.69 2.67
N PHE A 105 22.14 -1.39 2.49
CA PHE A 105 23.44 -0.75 2.23
C PHE A 105 24.09 -0.98 0.85
N PHE A 106 23.67 -1.99 0.09
CA PHE A 106 24.18 -2.27 -1.25
C PHE A 106 23.02 -2.35 -2.24
N PHE A 107 23.20 -1.78 -3.44
CA PHE A 107 22.25 -1.94 -4.54
C PHE A 107 22.98 -2.48 -5.77
N ASN A 108 22.39 -3.47 -6.43
CA ASN A 108 22.89 -3.98 -7.71
C ASN A 108 22.23 -3.19 -8.84
N THR A 109 23.03 -2.61 -9.74
CA THR A 109 22.54 -1.81 -10.86
C THR A 109 22.17 -2.64 -12.10
N LEU A 110 22.59 -3.90 -12.16
CA LEU A 110 22.43 -4.73 -13.36
C LEU A 110 21.19 -5.64 -13.30
N TYR A 111 20.91 -6.22 -12.13
CA TYR A 111 19.80 -7.17 -11.94
C TYR A 111 19.41 -7.28 -10.48
N ASP A 112 18.23 -7.84 -10.22
CA ASP A 112 17.82 -8.26 -8.88
C ASP A 112 18.60 -9.53 -8.50
N PRO A 113 19.51 -9.48 -7.50
CA PRO A 113 20.33 -10.64 -7.12
C PRO A 113 19.53 -11.79 -6.51
N PHE A 114 18.26 -11.58 -6.14
CA PHE A 114 17.37 -12.61 -5.62
C PHE A 114 16.40 -13.18 -6.66
N ALA A 115 16.49 -12.73 -7.92
CA ALA A 115 15.73 -13.31 -9.00
C ALA A 115 16.15 -14.77 -9.25
N GLU A 116 15.19 -15.59 -9.70
CA GLU A 116 15.45 -16.98 -10.04
C GLU A 116 16.53 -17.08 -11.13
N GLY A 117 17.57 -17.90 -10.86
CA GLY A 117 18.70 -18.10 -11.77
C GLY A 117 19.76 -17.00 -11.73
N ALA A 118 19.65 -16.01 -10.84
CA ALA A 118 20.69 -15.00 -10.64
C ALA A 118 21.74 -15.45 -9.62
N ASP A 119 23.02 -15.22 -9.93
CA ASP A 119 24.13 -15.39 -8.98
C ASP A 119 24.56 -14.03 -8.41
N PHE A 120 25.25 -14.02 -7.27
CA PHE A 120 25.89 -12.80 -6.78
C PHE A 120 27.19 -12.48 -7.55
N VAL A 121 27.32 -11.24 -8.03
CA VAL A 121 28.57 -10.77 -8.65
C VAL A 121 29.75 -10.76 -7.68
N ARG A 122 30.97 -10.85 -8.23
CA ARG A 122 32.20 -10.62 -7.47
C ARG A 122 32.16 -9.25 -6.77
N GLY A 123 32.60 -9.22 -5.51
CA GLY A 123 32.64 -8.00 -4.70
C GLY A 123 31.42 -7.81 -3.81
N TYR A 124 30.34 -8.58 -4.02
CA TYR A 124 29.21 -8.58 -3.09
C TYR A 124 29.60 -9.33 -1.79
N PRO A 125 29.58 -8.68 -0.61
CA PRO A 125 30.00 -9.30 0.64
C PRO A 125 29.18 -10.56 0.94
N PHE A 126 29.86 -11.68 1.23
CA PHE A 126 29.19 -12.95 1.52
C PHE A 126 28.19 -12.84 2.68
N SER A 127 28.54 -12.06 3.72
CA SER A 127 27.68 -11.82 4.89
C SER A 127 26.39 -11.06 4.58
N LEU A 128 26.24 -10.47 3.40
CA LEU A 128 25.06 -9.72 3.00
C LEU A 128 24.23 -10.44 1.92
N ARG A 129 24.67 -11.62 1.46
CA ARG A 129 24.00 -12.34 0.36
C ARG A 129 22.66 -12.96 0.73
N GLU A 130 22.41 -13.18 2.01
CA GLU A 130 21.09 -13.64 2.48
C GLU A 130 20.05 -12.50 2.52
N GLY A 131 20.50 -11.25 2.42
CA GLY A 131 19.65 -10.06 2.53
C GLY A 131 19.04 -9.90 3.92
N VAL A 132 18.00 -9.08 4.01
CA VAL A 132 17.19 -8.87 5.22
C VAL A 132 15.71 -8.94 4.90
N SER A 133 14.90 -9.35 5.88
CA SER A 133 13.45 -9.36 5.74
C SER A 133 12.88 -7.95 5.59
N THR A 134 12.03 -7.73 4.60
CA THR A 134 11.31 -6.48 4.41
C THR A 134 10.11 -6.41 5.36
N ALA A 135 10.14 -5.51 6.34
CA ALA A 135 9.02 -5.31 7.27
C ALA A 135 7.88 -4.46 6.65
N VAL A 136 8.25 -3.45 5.87
CA VAL A 136 7.32 -2.52 5.23
C VAL A 136 7.79 -2.26 3.81
N SER A 137 6.87 -2.39 2.85
CA SER A 137 7.08 -1.91 1.48
C SER A 137 6.19 -0.69 1.27
N HIS A 138 6.80 0.48 1.06
CA HIS A 138 6.11 1.73 0.83
C HIS A 138 6.28 2.18 -0.64
N GLY A 139 5.28 2.87 -1.19
CA GLY A 139 5.30 3.41 -2.54
C GLY A 139 5.02 4.91 -2.49
N LEU A 140 5.57 5.66 -3.45
CA LEU A 140 5.26 7.07 -3.63
C LEU A 140 4.03 7.23 -4.51
N TRP A 141 3.19 8.21 -4.19
CA TRP A 141 2.10 8.64 -5.07
C TRP A 141 2.69 9.22 -6.35
N LEU A 142 2.08 8.92 -7.50
CA LEU A 142 2.42 9.58 -8.77
C LEU A 142 1.58 10.84 -8.93
N ASN A 143 2.04 11.74 -9.79
CA ASN A 143 1.50 13.07 -10.01
C ASN A 143 1.69 14.00 -8.80
N ILE A 144 1.14 13.70 -7.62
CA ILE A 144 1.33 14.51 -6.40
C ILE A 144 2.24 13.74 -5.44
N PRO A 145 3.51 14.15 -5.27
CA PRO A 145 4.41 13.49 -4.33
C PRO A 145 3.88 13.59 -2.90
N ASP A 146 3.93 12.48 -2.15
CA ASP A 146 3.53 12.43 -0.74
C ASP A 146 4.69 12.89 0.16
N TYR A 147 4.96 14.19 0.14
CA TYR A 147 6.03 14.80 0.92
C TYR A 147 5.62 15.05 2.38
N ASP A 148 6.62 15.11 3.26
CA ASP A 148 6.43 15.68 4.59
C ASP A 148 5.92 17.12 4.48
N ALA A 149 5.16 17.58 5.48
CA ALA A 149 4.50 18.88 5.43
C ALA A 149 5.47 20.06 5.14
N PRO A 150 6.64 20.16 5.79
CA PRO A 150 7.65 21.16 5.43
C PRO A 150 8.08 21.11 3.96
N THR A 151 8.41 19.92 3.43
CA THR A 151 8.81 19.76 2.03
C THR A 151 7.67 20.13 1.07
N GLN A 152 6.44 19.74 1.38
CA GLN A 152 5.26 20.09 0.57
C GLN A 152 5.02 21.61 0.53
N LEU A 153 5.29 22.33 1.62
CA LEU A 153 5.14 23.79 1.69
C LEU A 153 6.11 24.53 0.76
N VAL A 154 7.33 24.02 0.58
CA VAL A 154 8.33 24.66 -0.29
C VAL A 154 8.28 24.17 -1.73
N LYS A 155 7.57 23.06 -2.00
CA LYS A 155 7.38 22.49 -3.34
C LYS A 155 5.91 22.27 -3.74
N PRO A 156 5.02 23.27 -3.60
CA PRO A 156 3.57 23.07 -3.75
C PRO A 156 3.14 22.67 -5.18
N LEU A 157 3.95 23.03 -6.18
CA LEU A 157 3.67 22.79 -7.60
C LEU A 157 4.46 21.61 -8.19
N GLU A 158 5.37 20.98 -7.42
CA GLU A 158 6.15 19.85 -7.94
C GLU A 158 5.24 18.66 -8.21
N ARG A 159 5.51 17.95 -9.30
CA ARG A 159 4.80 16.74 -9.73
C ARG A 159 5.81 15.68 -10.09
N ASN A 160 5.55 14.43 -9.72
CA ASN A 160 6.34 13.29 -10.16
C ASN A 160 5.59 12.49 -11.25
N THR A 161 6.35 11.78 -12.07
CA THR A 161 5.85 11.01 -13.22
C THR A 161 6.15 9.54 -13.08
#